data_AF-A0A1J3FEE8-F1
#
_entry.id   AF-A0A1J3FEE8-F1
#
_cell.length_a   1.000
_cell.length_b   1.000
_cell.length_c   1.000
_cell.angle_alpha   90.00
_cell.angle_beta   90.00
_cell.angle_gamma   90.00
#
_symmetry.space_group_name_H-M   'P 1'
#
loop_
_entity.id
_entity.type
_entity.pdbx_description
1 polymer ?
#
loop_
_entity_poly.entity_id
_entity_poly.type
_entity_poly.pdbx_seq_one_letter_code
_entity_poly.pdbx_strand_id
1 'polypeptide(L)'
;QVILLELLDKEKNHKCENYILRILCQWNLLMFKKLSNGESVEGIYVGSLDYDSVFHLWGRLTSLYESTRRAKTRGTLMCCLAICVKHLTGLFFHKNESEEEEEPRLVCVIDCVSYFVNLIKQKSSSSEQVNVRSASAEAIVASGILEQAKLIGPLVSNHQTTSETTPSNFQNACDVYAYQILEMWFTCIKLLEDEDDLIRSKLATDVQKCFPTAMEVPTQVEKVLELSFNHLSSVFGHWNEYFQYLSRWVFNTADYTPPPKGSSDLVRRVFDKEIDNHHEEKLLILQFCCYHVQKLPNRDLSQAQLLEWRTKFQNQLLSFAKDHVGKQRESWVGGVGNHKDVFLPLYGNLLGLYVFSKCIFRFSLDGNDKKTLFSDMVELGEALKPFLRNPLVANMFRVVVELHEKSLEDLSNVLGGEIWEGFDPYFLLR
;
A
#
# COMPACT_ATOMS: atom_id res chain seq x y z
N GLN A 1 -29.79 -11.12 18.74
CA GLN A 1 -29.27 -10.70 17.42
C GLN A 1 -30.33 -10.74 16.33
N VAL A 2 -31.05 -11.86 16.15
CA VAL A 2 -32.18 -11.98 15.18
C VAL A 2 -33.20 -10.83 15.33
N ILE A 3 -33.65 -10.55 16.55
CA ILE A 3 -34.56 -9.43 16.84
C ILE A 3 -33.95 -8.07 16.46
N LEU A 4 -32.64 -7.86 16.63
CA LEU A 4 -31.98 -6.60 16.26
C LEU A 4 -31.90 -6.40 14.75
N LEU A 5 -31.73 -7.48 13.98
CA LEU A 5 -31.76 -7.45 12.52
C LEU A 5 -33.17 -7.15 12.01
N GLU A 6 -34.18 -7.81 12.57
CA GLU A 6 -35.59 -7.52 12.24
C GLU A 6 -36.02 -6.10 12.62
N LEU A 7 -35.48 -5.56 13.73
CA LEU A 7 -35.73 -4.19 14.14
C LEU A 7 -35.04 -3.18 13.21
N LEU A 8 -33.83 -3.50 12.72
CA LEU A 8 -33.13 -2.67 11.74
C LEU A 8 -33.92 -2.53 10.42
N ASP A 9 -34.76 -3.51 10.08
CA ASP A 9 -35.62 -3.46 8.89
C ASP A 9 -36.82 -2.52 9.04
N LYS A 10 -37.29 -2.35 10.28
CA LYS A 10 -38.51 -1.60 10.59
C LYS A 10 -38.22 -0.19 11.10
N GLU A 11 -37.02 0.03 11.62
CA GLU A 11 -36.64 1.30 12.24
C GLU A 11 -36.44 2.41 11.20
N LYS A 12 -37.09 3.56 11.42
CA LYS A 12 -37.00 4.76 10.57
C LYS A 12 -36.29 5.91 11.27
N ASN A 13 -36.13 5.82 12.59
CA ASN A 13 -35.42 6.79 13.39
C ASN A 13 -33.92 6.52 13.35
N HIS A 14 -33.20 7.40 12.66
CA HIS A 14 -31.75 7.39 12.54
C HIS A 14 -30.96 7.24 13.86
N LYS A 15 -31.49 7.70 15.01
CA LYS A 15 -30.79 7.55 16.31
C LYS A 15 -30.92 6.11 16.81
N CYS A 16 -32.10 5.54 16.70
CA CYS A 16 -32.38 4.16 17.07
C CYS A 16 -31.65 3.19 16.16
N GLU A 17 -31.68 3.44 14.84
CA GLU A 17 -30.91 2.68 13.84
C GLU A 17 -29.41 2.66 14.20
N ASN A 18 -28.82 3.84 14.43
CA ASN A 18 -27.42 3.93 14.84
C ASN A 18 -27.14 3.24 16.18
N TYR A 19 -28.09 3.25 17.11
CA TYR A 19 -27.95 2.55 18.39
C TYR A 19 -27.96 1.02 18.21
N ILE A 20 -28.88 0.49 17.40
CA ILE A 20 -28.94 -0.92 17.02
C ILE A 20 -27.63 -1.36 16.38
N LEU A 21 -27.13 -0.58 15.41
CA LEU A 21 -25.87 -0.87 14.71
C LEU A 21 -24.67 -0.90 15.65
N ARG A 22 -24.60 0.03 16.61
CA ARG A 22 -23.52 0.06 17.61
C ARG A 22 -23.57 -1.16 18.51
N ILE A 23 -24.75 -1.56 18.98
CA ILE A 23 -24.92 -2.79 19.78
C ILE A 23 -24.48 -4.00 18.97
N LEU A 24 -24.93 -4.10 17.71
CA LEU A 24 -24.54 -5.19 16.83
C LEU A 24 -23.02 -5.25 16.68
N CYS A 25 -22.37 -4.12 16.41
CA CYS A 25 -20.93 -4.06 16.25
C CYS A 25 -20.20 -4.50 17.54
N GLN A 26 -20.52 -3.88 18.68
CA GLN A 26 -19.86 -4.15 19.94
C GLN A 26 -20.06 -5.59 20.44
N TRP A 27 -21.27 -6.12 20.30
CA TRP A 27 -21.58 -7.50 20.68
C TRP A 27 -20.74 -8.49 19.86
N ASN A 28 -20.69 -8.33 18.54
CA ASN A 28 -19.91 -9.23 17.70
C ASN A 28 -18.41 -9.16 17.96
N LEU A 29 -17.86 -7.96 18.17
CA LEU A 29 -16.45 -7.79 18.55
C LEU A 29 -16.13 -8.50 19.87
N LEU A 30 -17.01 -8.39 20.86
CA LEU A 30 -16.86 -9.09 22.14
C LEU A 30 -16.88 -10.61 21.95
N MET A 31 -17.81 -11.13 21.16
CA MET A 31 -17.95 -12.57 20.92
C MET A 31 -16.75 -13.15 20.17
N PHE A 32 -16.25 -12.45 19.14
CA PHE A 32 -15.02 -12.86 18.46
C PHE A 32 -13.80 -12.84 19.39
N LYS A 33 -13.69 -11.85 20.28
CA LYS A 33 -12.59 -11.80 21.26
C LYS A 33 -12.64 -13.00 22.21
N LYS A 34 -13.82 -13.35 22.72
CA LYS A 34 -14.02 -14.54 23.56
C LYS A 34 -13.61 -15.82 22.84
N LEU A 35 -14.03 -15.96 21.58
CA LEU A 35 -13.64 -17.11 20.75
C LEU A 35 -12.12 -17.22 20.58
N SER A 36 -11.44 -16.10 20.30
CA SER A 36 -9.97 -16.07 20.18
C SER A 36 -9.26 -16.43 21.49
N ASN A 37 -9.87 -16.17 22.63
CA ASN A 37 -9.35 -16.55 23.95
C ASN A 37 -9.66 -18.02 24.35
N GLY A 38 -10.36 -18.78 23.51
CA GLY A 38 -10.81 -20.13 23.84
C GLY A 38 -11.93 -20.18 24.88
N GLU A 39 -12.62 -19.06 25.13
CA GLU A 39 -13.76 -19.00 26.05
C GLU A 39 -15.02 -19.58 25.38
N SER A 40 -15.91 -20.19 26.15
CA SER A 40 -17.20 -20.67 25.65
C SER A 40 -18.08 -19.49 25.20
N VAL A 41 -18.50 -19.54 23.94
CA VAL A 41 -19.32 -18.49 23.33
C VAL A 41 -20.78 -18.93 23.32
N GLU A 42 -21.59 -18.35 24.21
CA GLU A 42 -23.04 -18.59 24.25
C GLU A 42 -23.81 -17.45 23.57
N GLY A 43 -24.73 -17.80 22.66
CA GLY A 43 -25.65 -16.85 22.00
C GLY A 43 -25.36 -16.64 20.51
N ILE A 44 -26.35 -16.07 19.81
CA ILE A 44 -26.30 -15.83 18.36
C ILE A 44 -25.43 -14.61 18.09
N TYR A 45 -24.40 -14.79 17.26
CA TYR A 45 -23.55 -13.72 16.73
C TYR A 45 -23.20 -13.99 15.25
N VAL A 46 -22.60 -13.04 14.55
CA VAL A 46 -22.33 -13.17 13.10
C VAL A 46 -21.44 -14.38 12.83
N GLY A 47 -20.48 -14.67 13.72
CA GLY A 47 -19.62 -15.84 13.60
C GLY A 47 -20.32 -17.19 13.74
N SER A 48 -21.59 -17.22 14.18
CA SER A 48 -22.39 -18.44 14.27
C SER A 48 -23.43 -18.57 13.15
N LEU A 49 -23.44 -17.67 12.18
CA LEU A 49 -24.41 -17.67 11.07
C LEU A 49 -23.89 -18.49 9.88
N ASP A 50 -24.81 -19.07 9.11
CA ASP A 50 -24.52 -19.67 7.80
C ASP A 50 -24.24 -18.61 6.72
N TYR A 51 -23.76 -19.05 5.55
CA TYR A 51 -23.43 -18.19 4.42
C TYR A 51 -24.60 -17.30 3.98
N ASP A 52 -25.79 -17.86 3.78
CA ASP A 52 -26.95 -17.13 3.24
C ASP A 52 -27.41 -16.04 4.21
N SER A 53 -27.43 -16.35 5.50
CA SER A 53 -27.73 -15.40 6.58
C SER A 53 -26.74 -14.23 6.60
N VAL A 54 -25.46 -14.50 6.36
CA VAL A 54 -24.39 -13.47 6.35
C VAL A 54 -24.47 -12.62 5.11
N PHE A 55 -24.75 -13.21 3.93
CA PHE A 55 -24.95 -12.46 2.69
C PHE A 55 -26.22 -11.59 2.73
N HIS A 56 -27.30 -12.07 3.34
CA HIS A 56 -28.50 -11.27 3.57
C HIS A 56 -28.18 -10.05 4.47
N LEU A 57 -27.47 -10.29 5.58
CA LEU A 57 -27.02 -9.21 6.46
C LEU A 57 -26.11 -8.21 5.73
N TRP A 58 -25.16 -8.72 4.95
CA TRP A 58 -24.25 -7.93 4.14
C TRP A 58 -25.02 -7.00 3.19
N GLY A 59 -25.95 -7.55 2.38
CA GLY A 59 -26.76 -6.77 1.43
C GLY A 59 -27.60 -5.69 2.11
N ARG A 60 -28.08 -5.96 3.33
CA ARG A 60 -28.80 -4.96 4.12
C ARG A 60 -27.89 -3.83 4.60
N LEU A 61 -26.72 -4.17 5.13
CA LEU A 61 -25.75 -3.20 5.63
C LEU A 61 -25.19 -2.31 4.51
N THR A 62 -24.91 -2.87 3.34
CA THR A 62 -24.46 -2.09 2.17
C THR A 62 -25.54 -1.12 1.69
N SER A 63 -26.80 -1.58 1.57
CA SER A 63 -27.92 -0.71 1.21
C SER A 63 -28.13 0.44 2.21
N LEU A 64 -28.02 0.17 3.51
CA LEU A 64 -28.06 1.21 4.55
C LEU A 64 -26.88 2.18 4.44
N TYR A 65 -25.68 1.67 4.16
CA TYR A 65 -24.48 2.49 4.00
C TYR A 65 -24.63 3.46 2.82
N GLU A 66 -25.17 3.00 1.70
CA GLU A 66 -25.38 3.83 0.51
C GLU A 66 -26.44 4.91 0.73
N SER A 67 -27.54 4.60 1.42
CA SER A 67 -28.63 5.54 1.68
C SER A 67 -28.35 6.52 2.84
N THR A 68 -27.47 6.16 3.78
CA THR A 68 -27.18 6.96 4.98
C THR A 68 -26.23 8.11 4.69
N ARG A 69 -26.65 9.35 5.00
CA ARG A 69 -25.81 10.56 4.83
C ARG A 69 -24.94 10.90 6.04
N ARG A 70 -25.25 10.37 7.22
CA ARG A 70 -24.61 10.77 8.49
C ARG A 70 -23.29 10.03 8.68
N ALA A 71 -22.19 10.78 8.75
CA ALA A 71 -20.84 10.23 8.88
C ALA A 71 -20.69 9.24 10.06
N LYS A 72 -21.25 9.54 11.24
CA LYS A 72 -21.16 8.66 12.41
C LYS A 72 -21.85 7.30 12.21
N THR A 73 -23.03 7.30 11.60
CA THR A 73 -23.77 6.07 11.29
C THR A 73 -23.05 5.29 10.20
N ARG A 74 -22.54 5.97 9.16
CA ARG A 74 -21.71 5.37 8.10
C ARG A 74 -20.46 4.69 8.67
N GLY A 75 -19.76 5.32 9.60
CA GLY A 75 -18.61 4.72 10.27
C GLY A 75 -18.99 3.46 11.06
N THR A 76 -20.12 3.47 11.76
CA THR A 76 -20.62 2.27 12.45
C THR A 76 -20.98 1.15 11.47
N LEU A 77 -21.60 1.50 10.34
CA LEU A 77 -21.92 0.55 9.26
C LEU A 77 -20.66 -0.08 8.66
N MET A 78 -19.58 0.68 8.47
CA MET A 78 -18.29 0.15 8.02
C MET A 78 -17.77 -0.92 8.99
N CYS A 79 -17.85 -0.70 10.30
CA CYS A 79 -17.46 -1.71 11.30
C CYS A 79 -18.40 -2.93 11.30
N CYS A 80 -19.69 -2.76 11.02
CA CYS A 80 -20.61 -3.89 10.85
C CYS A 80 -20.31 -4.71 9.59
N LEU A 81 -19.96 -4.05 8.47
CA LEU A 81 -19.50 -4.72 7.25
C LEU A 81 -18.19 -5.48 7.51
N ALA A 82 -17.28 -4.90 8.29
CA ALA A 82 -16.05 -5.55 8.71
C ALA A 82 -16.31 -6.86 9.48
N ILE A 83 -17.31 -6.88 10.36
CA ILE A 83 -17.73 -8.08 11.08
C ILE A 83 -18.23 -9.18 10.14
N CYS A 84 -18.98 -8.83 9.09
CA CYS A 84 -19.36 -9.78 8.05
C CYS A 84 -18.12 -10.32 7.32
N VAL A 85 -17.19 -9.43 6.93
CA VAL A 85 -15.92 -9.84 6.29
C VAL A 85 -15.16 -10.82 7.17
N LYS A 86 -15.00 -10.54 8.48
CA LYS A 86 -14.29 -11.42 9.41
C LYS A 86 -14.82 -12.84 9.43
N HIS A 87 -16.13 -13.00 9.32
CA HIS A 87 -16.74 -14.32 9.26
C HIS A 87 -16.59 -14.96 7.89
N LEU A 88 -16.86 -14.21 6.81
CA LEU A 88 -16.72 -14.70 5.44
C LEU A 88 -15.28 -15.16 5.13
N THR A 89 -14.26 -14.46 5.65
CA THR A 89 -12.86 -14.85 5.49
C THR A 89 -12.51 -16.10 6.29
N GLY A 90 -13.08 -16.29 7.47
CA GLY A 90 -12.96 -17.55 8.22
C GLY A 90 -13.56 -18.73 7.44
N LEU A 91 -14.72 -18.52 6.82
CA LEU A 91 -15.39 -19.52 5.99
C LEU A 91 -14.63 -19.83 4.69
N PHE A 92 -13.91 -18.85 4.11
CA PHE A 92 -13.10 -19.01 2.89
C PHE A 92 -12.09 -20.17 2.99
N PHE A 93 -11.54 -20.43 4.19
CA PHE A 93 -10.55 -21.50 4.40
C PHE A 93 -11.14 -22.81 4.93
N HIS A 94 -12.43 -22.85 5.28
CA HIS A 94 -13.11 -24.06 5.70
C HIS A 94 -13.65 -24.81 4.48
N LYS A 95 -12.81 -25.68 3.88
CA LYS A 95 -13.25 -26.67 2.88
C LYS A 95 -14.31 -27.59 3.47
N ASN A 96 -15.51 -27.63 2.89
CA ASN A 96 -16.37 -28.80 3.00
C ASN A 96 -16.05 -29.73 1.81
N GLU A 97 -15.98 -31.04 2.05
CA GLU A 97 -15.56 -32.05 1.07
C GLU A 97 -16.52 -32.23 -0.14
N SER A 98 -17.49 -31.33 -0.34
CA SER A 98 -18.46 -31.37 -1.44
C SER A 98 -18.12 -30.33 -2.52
N GLU A 99 -17.37 -30.76 -3.53
CA GLU A 99 -16.64 -29.91 -4.48
C GLU A 99 -17.49 -29.14 -5.53
N GLU A 100 -18.81 -29.31 -5.60
CA GLU A 100 -19.64 -28.72 -6.68
C GLU A 100 -20.42 -27.43 -6.31
N GLU A 101 -20.73 -27.18 -5.03
CA GLU A 101 -21.48 -25.98 -4.59
C GLU A 101 -20.61 -24.84 -4.06
N GLU A 102 -19.30 -25.05 -3.90
CA GLU A 102 -18.41 -24.08 -3.25
C GLU A 102 -17.99 -22.93 -4.19
N GLU A 103 -17.91 -23.17 -5.50
CA GLU A 103 -17.37 -22.20 -6.46
C GLU A 103 -18.16 -20.88 -6.52
N PRO A 104 -19.51 -20.85 -6.64
CA PRO A 104 -20.27 -19.61 -6.63
C PRO A 104 -20.13 -18.86 -5.29
N ARG A 105 -19.98 -19.61 -4.18
CA ARG A 105 -19.85 -19.03 -2.84
C ARG A 105 -18.50 -18.34 -2.66
N LEU A 106 -17.41 -18.90 -3.17
CA LEU A 106 -16.09 -18.25 -3.13
C LEU A 106 -16.09 -16.92 -3.91
N VAL A 107 -16.73 -16.89 -5.08
CA VAL A 107 -16.87 -15.65 -5.87
C VAL A 107 -17.62 -14.59 -5.07
N CYS A 108 -18.76 -14.94 -4.45
CA CYS A 108 -19.52 -13.98 -3.63
C CYS A 108 -18.72 -13.48 -2.40
N VAL A 109 -17.92 -14.35 -1.77
CA VAL A 109 -17.02 -13.94 -0.67
C VAL A 109 -16.01 -12.92 -1.17
N ILE A 110 -15.35 -13.20 -2.30
CA ILE A 110 -14.35 -12.30 -2.90
C ILE A 110 -14.97 -10.97 -3.29
N ASP A 111 -16.19 -10.96 -3.84
CA ASP A 111 -16.90 -9.73 -4.18
C ASP A 111 -17.19 -8.88 -2.95
N CYS A 112 -17.63 -9.51 -1.85
CA CYS A 112 -17.86 -8.82 -0.57
C CYS A 112 -16.56 -8.22 -0.02
N VAL A 113 -15.48 -9.01 -0.02
CA VAL A 113 -14.15 -8.54 0.43
C VAL A 113 -13.66 -7.40 -0.46
N SER A 114 -13.76 -7.52 -1.78
CA SER A 114 -13.31 -6.51 -2.73
C SER A 114 -14.09 -5.21 -2.60
N TYR A 115 -15.41 -5.29 -2.41
CA TYR A 115 -16.24 -4.12 -2.09
C TYR A 115 -15.79 -3.46 -0.79
N PHE A 116 -15.59 -4.25 0.28
CA PHE A 116 -15.12 -3.75 1.57
C PHE A 116 -13.77 -3.05 1.46
N VAL A 117 -12.79 -3.68 0.81
CA VAL A 117 -11.43 -3.14 0.65
C VAL A 117 -11.47 -1.83 -0.13
N ASN A 118 -12.19 -1.77 -1.24
CA ASN A 118 -12.36 -0.53 -2.01
C ASN A 118 -13.04 0.57 -1.20
N LEU A 119 -14.06 0.21 -0.43
CA LEU A 119 -14.76 1.14 0.45
C LEU A 119 -13.82 1.74 1.51
N ILE A 120 -13.07 0.89 2.23
CA ILE A 120 -12.12 1.34 3.26
C ILE A 120 -10.99 2.15 2.65
N LYS A 121 -10.44 1.74 1.51
CA LYS A 121 -9.41 2.48 0.77
C LYS A 121 -9.89 3.89 0.37
N GLN A 122 -11.14 4.03 -0.06
CA GLN A 122 -11.71 5.35 -0.36
C GLN A 122 -11.86 6.19 0.91
N LYS A 123 -12.35 5.59 2.00
CA LYS A 123 -12.72 6.29 3.24
C LYS A 123 -11.56 6.58 4.19
N SER A 124 -10.41 5.97 3.93
CA SER A 124 -9.12 6.24 4.61
C SER A 124 -8.31 7.36 3.96
N SER A 125 -8.75 7.90 2.81
CA SER A 125 -8.05 9.01 2.13
C SER A 125 -7.86 10.20 3.07
N SER A 126 -6.72 10.88 3.00
CA SER A 126 -6.42 12.08 3.78
C SER A 126 -7.41 13.23 3.53
N SER A 127 -8.12 13.21 2.40
CA SER A 127 -9.19 14.17 2.07
C SER A 127 -10.50 13.95 2.86
N GLU A 128 -10.67 12.79 3.50
CA GLU A 128 -11.85 12.48 4.32
C GLU A 128 -11.70 13.05 5.74
N GLN A 129 -12.82 13.20 6.44
CA GLN A 129 -12.82 13.71 7.81
C GLN A 129 -12.15 12.72 8.79
N VAL A 130 -11.50 13.24 9.84
CA VAL A 130 -10.78 12.44 10.86
C VAL A 130 -11.65 11.31 11.43
N ASN A 131 -12.92 11.57 11.72
CA ASN A 131 -13.86 10.56 12.23
C ASN A 131 -14.15 9.42 11.23
N VAL A 132 -14.11 9.68 9.92
CA VAL A 132 -14.29 8.69 8.86
C VAL A 132 -13.01 7.86 8.70
N ARG A 133 -11.83 8.49 8.76
CA ARG A 133 -10.54 7.78 8.73
C ARG A 133 -10.35 6.91 9.97
N SER A 134 -10.72 7.43 11.15
CA SER A 134 -10.74 6.68 12.41
C SER A 134 -11.68 5.46 12.33
N ALA A 135 -12.89 5.63 11.81
CA ALA A 135 -13.81 4.50 11.59
C ALA A 135 -13.28 3.50 10.55
N SER A 136 -12.52 3.96 9.55
CA SER A 136 -11.84 3.09 8.60
C SER A 136 -10.79 2.23 9.31
N ALA A 137 -9.93 2.84 10.13
CA ALA A 137 -8.94 2.13 10.93
C ALA A 137 -9.59 1.08 11.86
N GLU A 138 -10.69 1.44 12.54
CA GLU A 138 -11.45 0.49 13.37
C GLU A 138 -12.05 -0.65 12.55
N ALA A 139 -12.57 -0.37 11.35
CA ALA A 139 -13.11 -1.38 10.45
C ALA A 139 -12.03 -2.34 9.93
N ILE A 140 -10.82 -1.85 9.63
CA ILE A 140 -9.67 -2.70 9.25
C ILE A 140 -9.41 -3.74 10.34
N VAL A 141 -9.22 -3.30 11.58
CA VAL A 141 -8.95 -4.17 12.73
C VAL A 141 -10.12 -5.10 13.00
N ALA A 142 -11.35 -4.60 12.97
CA ALA A 142 -12.56 -5.38 13.20
C ALA A 142 -12.73 -6.53 12.19
N SER A 143 -12.29 -6.34 10.95
CA SER A 143 -12.41 -7.33 9.88
C SER A 143 -11.47 -8.53 10.04
N GLY A 144 -10.40 -8.40 10.83
CA GLY A 144 -9.40 -9.46 10.98
C GLY A 144 -8.71 -9.88 9.67
N ILE A 145 -8.77 -9.03 8.64
CA ILE A 145 -8.28 -9.34 7.29
C ILE A 145 -6.74 -9.27 7.21
N LEU A 146 -6.10 -8.46 8.06
CA LEU A 146 -4.64 -8.33 8.07
C LEU A 146 -3.98 -9.64 8.52
N GLU A 147 -4.58 -10.31 9.50
CA GLU A 147 -4.15 -11.60 10.04
C GLU A 147 -4.24 -12.74 9.01
N GLN A 148 -5.09 -12.59 8.00
CA GLN A 148 -5.29 -13.60 6.94
C GLN A 148 -4.08 -13.70 5.99
N ALA A 149 -3.17 -12.72 6.01
CA ALA A 149 -1.94 -12.75 5.20
C ALA A 149 -1.17 -14.07 5.40
N LYS A 150 -1.02 -14.54 6.65
CA LYS A 150 -0.31 -15.78 6.96
C LYS A 150 -0.99 -17.03 6.42
N LEU A 151 -2.32 -17.01 6.30
CA LEU A 151 -3.12 -18.14 5.84
C LEU A 151 -3.12 -18.22 4.31
N ILE A 152 -3.27 -17.07 3.64
CA ILE A 152 -3.30 -17.03 2.17
C ILE A 152 -1.90 -17.10 1.55
N GLY A 153 -0.87 -16.61 2.23
CA GLY A 153 0.48 -16.50 1.69
C GLY A 153 1.03 -17.81 1.10
N PRO A 154 0.93 -18.97 1.78
CA PRO A 154 1.40 -20.24 1.21
C PRO A 154 0.57 -20.76 0.02
N LEU A 155 -0.60 -20.16 -0.26
CA LEU A 155 -1.53 -20.63 -1.29
C LEU A 155 -1.46 -19.82 -2.58
N VAL A 156 -0.75 -18.68 -2.61
CA VAL A 156 -0.58 -17.91 -3.85
C VAL A 156 0.44 -18.57 -4.77
N SER A 157 0.32 -18.33 -6.07
CA SER A 157 1.16 -18.99 -7.06
C SER A 157 1.59 -18.05 -8.19
N ASN A 158 2.81 -18.28 -8.70
CA ASN A 158 3.40 -17.55 -9.81
C ASN A 158 3.03 -18.22 -11.15
N HIS A 159 1.75 -18.44 -11.45
CA HIS A 159 1.32 -19.16 -12.66
C HIS A 159 1.60 -18.38 -13.97
N GLN A 160 2.88 -18.21 -14.29
CA GLN A 160 3.42 -17.81 -15.59
C GLN A 160 4.78 -18.46 -15.80
N THR A 161 4.85 -19.79 -15.73
CA THR A 161 5.98 -20.51 -16.32
C THR A 161 5.56 -21.91 -16.76
N THR A 162 5.19 -22.01 -18.03
CA THR A 162 5.43 -23.19 -18.90
C THR A 162 4.71 -24.52 -18.65
N SER A 163 3.75 -24.67 -17.74
CA SER A 163 2.88 -25.89 -17.72
C SER A 163 1.50 -25.62 -18.33
N GLU A 164 1.04 -26.54 -19.19
CA GLU A 164 -0.24 -26.54 -19.92
C GLU A 164 -1.49 -26.66 -19.02
N THR A 165 -1.38 -26.38 -17.72
CA THR A 165 -2.46 -26.49 -16.75
C THR A 165 -3.02 -25.12 -16.44
N THR A 166 -4.22 -24.83 -16.97
CA THR A 166 -5.04 -23.69 -16.58
C THR A 166 -5.16 -23.64 -15.05
N PRO A 167 -4.92 -22.48 -14.41
CA PRO A 167 -5.06 -22.37 -12.96
C PRO A 167 -6.49 -22.74 -12.55
N SER A 168 -6.64 -23.47 -11.44
CA SER A 168 -7.95 -23.82 -10.91
C SER A 168 -8.69 -22.56 -10.46
N ASN A 169 -10.02 -22.60 -10.48
CA ASN A 169 -10.84 -21.46 -10.04
C ASN A 169 -10.56 -21.09 -8.56
N PHE A 170 -10.23 -22.08 -7.73
CA PHE A 170 -9.77 -21.87 -6.35
C PHE A 170 -8.43 -21.14 -6.26
N GLN A 171 -7.47 -21.46 -7.13
CA GLN A 171 -6.18 -20.76 -7.16
C GLN A 171 -6.36 -19.30 -7.55
N ASN A 172 -7.14 -19.02 -8.60
CA ASN A 172 -7.47 -17.66 -9.01
C ASN A 172 -8.16 -16.89 -7.87
N ALA A 173 -9.08 -17.55 -7.15
CA ALA A 173 -9.73 -16.99 -5.97
C ALA A 173 -8.72 -16.64 -4.86
N CYS A 174 -7.73 -17.51 -4.62
CA CYS A 174 -6.67 -17.25 -3.64
C CYS A 174 -5.80 -16.04 -4.04
N ASP A 175 -5.39 -15.95 -5.30
CA ASP A 175 -4.56 -14.85 -5.81
C ASP A 175 -5.31 -13.51 -5.73
N VAL A 176 -6.59 -13.48 -6.12
CA VAL A 176 -7.44 -12.29 -5.98
C VAL A 176 -7.61 -11.91 -4.51
N TYR A 177 -7.88 -12.87 -3.64
CA TYR A 177 -8.05 -12.63 -2.21
C TYR A 177 -6.75 -12.12 -1.54
N ALA A 178 -5.61 -12.69 -1.90
CA ALA A 178 -4.29 -12.21 -1.47
C ALA A 178 -4.04 -10.76 -1.92
N TYR A 179 -4.43 -10.41 -3.15
CA TYR A 179 -4.34 -9.04 -3.64
C TYR A 179 -5.20 -8.08 -2.80
N GLN A 180 -6.40 -8.48 -2.40
CA GLN A 180 -7.26 -7.68 -1.50
C GLN A 180 -6.62 -7.49 -0.12
N ILE A 181 -5.94 -8.52 0.41
CA ILE A 181 -5.18 -8.43 1.66
C ILE A 181 -4.01 -7.44 1.51
N LEU A 182 -3.27 -7.46 0.39
CA LEU A 182 -2.22 -6.47 0.11
C LEU A 182 -2.77 -5.04 0.05
N GLU A 183 -3.87 -4.82 -0.65
CA GLU A 183 -4.54 -3.51 -0.71
C GLU A 183 -4.94 -3.02 0.67
N MET A 184 -5.45 -3.90 1.53
CA MET A 184 -5.81 -3.53 2.89
C MET A 184 -4.59 -3.22 3.75
N TRP A 185 -3.51 -4.02 3.66
CA TRP A 185 -2.26 -3.76 4.35
C TRP A 185 -1.66 -2.40 3.95
N PHE A 186 -1.65 -2.08 2.66
CA PHE A 186 -1.16 -0.77 2.19
C PHE A 186 -2.08 0.39 2.56
N THR A 187 -3.38 0.14 2.67
CA THR A 187 -4.33 1.11 3.23
C THR A 187 -4.05 1.35 4.71
N CYS A 188 -3.76 0.30 5.48
CA CYS A 188 -3.36 0.38 6.87
C CYS A 188 -2.03 1.12 7.06
N ILE A 189 -1.02 0.83 6.22
CA ILE A 189 0.28 1.51 6.22
C ILE A 189 0.10 3.02 6.00
N LYS A 190 -0.79 3.43 5.09
CA LYS A 190 -1.09 4.85 4.89
C LYS A 190 -1.76 5.51 6.10
N LEU A 191 -2.60 4.78 6.84
CA LEU A 191 -3.24 5.26 8.07
C LEU A 191 -2.30 5.27 9.28
N LEU A 192 -1.22 4.47 9.25
CA LEU A 192 -0.17 4.56 10.26
C LEU A 192 0.59 5.88 10.17
N GLU A 193 0.60 6.50 8.99
CA GLU A 193 1.13 7.85 8.73
C GLU A 193 0.00 8.92 8.69
N ASP A 194 -1.10 8.72 9.44
CA ASP A 194 -2.17 9.73 9.50
C ASP A 194 -1.75 10.94 10.35
N GLU A 195 -2.13 12.15 9.94
CA GLU A 195 -1.87 13.38 10.71
C GLU A 195 -2.45 13.36 12.14
N ASP A 196 -3.47 12.53 12.40
CA ASP A 196 -4.07 12.37 13.73
C ASP A 196 -3.33 11.33 14.58
N ASP A 197 -2.64 11.80 15.62
CA ASP A 197 -1.88 10.98 16.57
C ASP A 197 -2.68 9.84 17.20
N LEU A 198 -3.97 10.06 17.47
CA LEU A 198 -4.81 9.06 18.11
C LEU A 198 -5.11 7.92 17.13
N ILE A 199 -5.34 8.21 15.85
CA ILE A 199 -5.47 7.19 14.80
C ILE A 199 -4.18 6.39 14.71
N ARG A 200 -3.03 7.06 14.58
CA ARG A 200 -1.72 6.39 14.44
C ARG A 200 -1.39 5.48 15.60
N SER A 201 -1.44 6.00 16.83
CA SER A 201 -1.06 5.27 18.04
C SER A 201 -1.97 4.07 18.32
N LYS A 202 -3.29 4.26 18.13
CA LYS A 202 -4.27 3.19 18.30
C LYS A 202 -4.08 2.10 17.24
N LEU A 203 -3.98 2.49 15.98
CA LEU A 203 -3.81 1.55 14.87
C LEU A 203 -2.49 0.79 14.99
N ALA A 204 -1.39 1.46 15.35
CA ALA A 204 -0.10 0.82 15.58
C ALA A 204 -0.20 -0.26 16.66
N THR A 205 -0.88 0.02 17.78
CA THR A 205 -1.12 -0.96 18.85
C THR A 205 -1.94 -2.16 18.37
N ASP A 206 -2.95 -1.93 17.53
CA ASP A 206 -3.79 -3.00 17.01
C ASP A 206 -3.06 -3.85 15.95
N VAL A 207 -2.32 -3.23 15.04
CA VAL A 207 -1.55 -3.90 13.98
C VAL A 207 -0.43 -4.76 14.56
N GLN A 208 0.20 -4.36 15.66
CA GLN A 208 1.23 -5.15 16.32
C GLN A 208 0.79 -6.58 16.66
N LYS A 209 -0.52 -6.77 16.92
CA LYS A 209 -1.11 -8.08 17.22
C LYS A 209 -1.07 -9.05 16.04
N CYS A 210 -0.86 -8.56 14.82
CA CYS A 210 -0.68 -9.39 13.62
C CYS A 210 0.69 -10.08 13.60
N PHE A 211 1.67 -9.59 14.33
CA PHE A 211 3.04 -10.11 14.31
C PHE A 211 3.27 -11.19 15.39
N PRO A 212 3.98 -12.28 15.08
CA PRO A 212 4.25 -13.35 16.07
C PRO A 212 5.20 -12.89 17.19
N THR A 213 6.06 -11.90 16.93
CA THR A 213 6.98 -11.27 17.87
C THR A 213 6.41 -9.93 18.35
N ALA A 214 5.19 -9.94 18.90
CA ALA A 214 4.65 -8.82 19.65
C ALA A 214 5.44 -8.64 20.96
N MET A 215 6.70 -8.23 20.85
CA MET A 215 7.45 -7.69 21.98
C MET A 215 6.75 -6.40 22.40
N GLU A 216 6.69 -6.14 23.70
CA GLU A 216 6.23 -4.88 24.31
C GLU A 216 7.22 -3.74 23.95
N VAL A 217 7.42 -3.49 22.65
CA VAL A 217 8.17 -2.35 22.16
C VAL A 217 7.25 -1.14 22.31
N PRO A 218 7.77 0.02 22.76
CA PRO A 218 7.01 1.25 22.72
C PRO A 218 6.38 1.42 21.34
N THR A 219 5.10 1.79 21.28
CA THR A 219 4.26 1.93 20.08
C THR A 219 4.78 3.01 19.12
N GLN A 220 5.99 2.85 18.61
CA GLN A 220 6.61 3.69 17.60
C GLN A 220 6.07 3.24 16.24
N VAL A 221 5.40 4.17 15.56
CA VAL A 221 4.73 3.94 14.28
C VAL A 221 5.74 3.44 13.25
N GLU A 222 6.94 4.00 13.26
CA GLU A 222 8.05 3.68 12.37
C GLU A 222 8.47 2.21 12.53
N LYS A 223 8.48 1.70 13.77
CA LYS A 223 8.78 0.29 14.02
C LYS A 223 7.66 -0.62 13.52
N VAL A 224 6.40 -0.21 13.66
CA VAL A 224 5.25 -0.96 13.14
C VAL A 224 5.26 -0.98 11.61
N LEU A 225 5.66 0.11 10.95
CA LEU A 225 5.88 0.13 9.50
C LEU A 225 6.95 -0.87 9.08
N GLU A 226 8.13 -0.85 9.72
CA GLU A 226 9.22 -1.78 9.45
C GLU A 226 8.76 -3.24 9.62
N LEU A 227 8.06 -3.54 10.72
CA LEU A 227 7.50 -4.87 10.98
C LEU A 227 6.45 -5.26 9.93
N SER A 228 5.64 -4.33 9.46
CA SER A 228 4.62 -4.58 8.42
C SER A 228 5.27 -4.99 7.11
N PHE A 229 6.29 -4.26 6.65
CA PHE A 229 7.01 -4.59 5.42
C PHE A 229 7.80 -5.91 5.54
N ASN A 230 8.47 -6.13 6.67
CA ASN A 230 9.14 -7.40 6.96
C ASN A 230 8.16 -8.57 6.95
N HIS A 231 7.00 -8.40 7.59
CA HIS A 231 5.95 -9.40 7.61
C HIS A 231 5.43 -9.71 6.20
N LEU A 232 5.03 -8.69 5.43
CA LEU A 232 4.52 -8.87 4.08
C LEU A 232 5.54 -9.51 3.15
N SER A 233 6.80 -9.11 3.21
CA SER A 233 7.87 -9.74 2.41
C SER A 233 8.18 -11.16 2.86
N SER A 234 8.04 -11.49 4.14
CA SER A 234 8.19 -12.88 4.60
C SER A 234 7.08 -13.79 4.10
N VAL A 235 5.85 -13.25 3.98
CA VAL A 235 4.66 -14.00 3.56
C VAL A 235 4.57 -14.09 2.04
N PHE A 236 4.62 -12.95 1.35
CA PHE A 236 4.37 -12.82 -0.08
C PHE A 236 5.64 -12.65 -0.92
N GLY A 237 6.84 -12.73 -0.32
CA GLY A 237 8.08 -12.47 -1.05
C GLY A 237 8.43 -13.48 -2.13
N HIS A 238 7.75 -14.63 -2.15
CA HIS A 238 7.84 -15.61 -3.24
C HIS A 238 6.86 -15.33 -4.38
N TRP A 239 5.91 -14.40 -4.20
CA TRP A 239 4.83 -14.11 -5.14
C TRP A 239 5.20 -12.96 -6.08
N ASN A 240 5.18 -13.20 -7.39
CA ASN A 240 5.57 -12.24 -8.41
C ASN A 240 4.66 -11.00 -8.40
N GLU A 241 3.37 -11.18 -8.14
CA GLU A 241 2.40 -10.11 -8.05
C GLU A 241 2.71 -9.17 -6.88
N TYR A 242 3.28 -9.66 -5.77
CA TYR A 242 3.73 -8.80 -4.68
C TYR A 242 4.91 -7.91 -5.12
N PHE A 243 5.86 -8.45 -5.88
CA PHE A 243 6.91 -7.63 -6.48
C PHE A 243 6.33 -6.58 -7.45
N GLN A 244 5.41 -6.98 -8.32
CA GLN A 244 4.72 -6.06 -9.22
C GLN A 244 3.94 -4.98 -8.45
N TYR A 245 3.35 -5.36 -7.32
CA TYR A 245 2.62 -4.47 -6.42
C TYR A 245 3.54 -3.38 -5.86
N LEU A 246 4.66 -3.77 -5.23
CA LEU A 246 5.65 -2.83 -4.71
C LEU A 246 6.20 -1.92 -5.81
N SER A 247 6.50 -2.49 -6.98
CA SER A 247 7.02 -1.75 -8.13
C SER A 247 6.04 -0.69 -8.63
N ARG A 248 4.75 -1.05 -8.77
CA ARG A 248 3.67 -0.10 -9.10
C ARG A 248 3.52 0.97 -8.02
N TRP A 249 3.65 0.60 -6.75
CA TRP A 249 3.54 1.56 -5.65
C TRP A 249 4.64 2.62 -5.71
N VAL A 250 5.90 2.21 -5.91
CA VAL A 250 7.02 3.13 -6.10
C VAL A 250 6.79 4.03 -7.33
N PHE A 251 6.42 3.43 -8.46
CA PHE A 251 6.21 4.16 -9.71
C PHE A 251 5.11 5.22 -9.60
N ASN A 252 3.95 4.86 -9.05
CA ASN A 252 2.81 5.76 -8.87
C ASN A 252 3.09 6.84 -7.82
N THR A 253 3.85 6.53 -6.77
CA THR A 253 4.20 7.51 -5.72
C THR A 253 5.24 8.51 -6.20
N ALA A 254 6.16 8.07 -7.06
CA ALA A 254 7.13 8.93 -7.73
C ALA A 254 6.52 9.69 -8.92
N ASP A 255 5.25 9.49 -9.24
CA ASP A 255 4.58 10.19 -10.34
C ASP A 255 4.34 11.66 -10.01
N TYR A 256 4.54 12.48 -11.03
CA TYR A 256 4.27 13.89 -10.98
C TYR A 256 3.12 14.20 -11.92
N THR A 257 1.95 14.46 -11.34
CA THR A 257 0.85 15.10 -12.07
C THR A 257 0.96 16.62 -11.88
N PRO A 258 1.22 17.41 -12.94
CA PRO A 258 1.25 18.86 -12.81
C PRO A 258 -0.10 19.37 -12.30
N PRO A 259 -0.12 20.26 -11.29
CA PRO A 259 -1.36 20.85 -10.85
C PRO A 259 -2.04 21.61 -12.00
N PRO A 260 -3.38 21.58 -12.10
CA PRO A 260 -4.11 22.22 -13.18
C PRO A 260 -3.72 23.71 -13.28
N LYS A 261 -3.53 24.18 -14.52
CA LYS A 261 -3.14 25.56 -14.85
C LYS A 261 -4.07 26.55 -14.15
N GLY A 262 -3.53 27.38 -13.25
CA GLY A 262 -4.28 28.43 -12.55
C GLY A 262 -4.32 28.32 -11.03
N SER A 263 -3.89 27.19 -10.44
CA SER A 263 -3.88 26.96 -8.99
C SER A 263 -2.61 27.44 -8.27
N SER A 264 -1.86 28.39 -8.84
CA SER A 264 -0.65 28.92 -8.20
C SER A 264 -1.01 29.90 -7.08
N ASP A 265 -1.50 29.38 -5.96
CA ASP A 265 -1.65 30.19 -4.77
C ASP A 265 -0.26 30.42 -4.18
N LEU A 266 0.35 31.55 -4.58
CA LEU A 266 1.66 32.02 -4.13
C LEU A 266 1.74 32.14 -2.60
N VAL A 267 0.60 32.27 -1.92
CA VAL A 267 0.48 32.33 -0.46
C VAL A 267 0.84 30.99 0.19
N ARG A 268 0.54 29.85 -0.47
CA ARG A 268 0.89 28.50 0.01
C ARG A 268 2.38 28.18 -0.14
N ARG A 269 3.11 28.96 -0.96
CA ARG A 269 4.53 28.71 -1.28
C ARG A 269 5.52 29.35 -0.31
N VAL A 270 5.05 30.25 0.56
CA VAL A 270 5.93 31.03 1.47
C VAL A 270 5.81 30.57 2.93
N PHE A 271 4.70 29.92 3.30
CA PHE A 271 4.42 29.49 4.68
C PHE A 271 4.62 28.00 4.95
N ASP A 272 4.87 27.17 3.92
CA ASP A 272 5.20 25.74 4.08
C ASP A 272 6.69 25.53 4.46
N LYS A 273 7.21 26.33 5.41
CA LYS A 273 8.50 26.05 6.02
C LYS A 273 8.32 24.85 6.97
N GLU A 274 8.85 23.70 6.60
CA GLU A 274 9.37 22.67 7.51
C GLU A 274 8.41 22.05 8.56
N ILE A 275 7.08 22.22 8.49
CA ILE A 275 6.16 21.78 9.57
C ILE A 275 5.10 20.74 9.13
N ASP A 276 4.88 20.47 7.84
CA ASP A 276 4.00 19.37 7.42
C ASP A 276 4.84 18.16 6.94
N ASN A 277 4.99 17.18 7.84
CA ASN A 277 5.84 15.99 7.74
C ASN A 277 5.42 15.00 6.61
N HIS A 278 4.33 15.28 5.90
CA HIS A 278 3.73 14.42 4.89
C HIS A 278 4.64 14.00 3.71
N HIS A 279 5.74 14.73 3.50
CA HIS A 279 6.74 14.40 2.47
C HIS A 279 7.74 13.32 2.92
N GLU A 280 8.10 13.31 4.20
CA GLU A 280 8.98 12.30 4.78
C GLU A 280 8.27 10.95 4.82
N GLU A 281 6.97 10.93 5.14
CA GLU A 281 6.14 9.73 5.22
C GLU A 281 6.03 8.99 3.87
N LYS A 282 5.76 9.73 2.78
CA LYS A 282 5.71 9.13 1.43
C LYS A 282 7.08 8.61 0.99
N LEU A 283 8.14 9.36 1.30
CA LEU A 283 9.49 8.95 0.97
C LEU A 283 9.92 7.72 1.80
N LEU A 284 9.53 7.65 3.06
CA LEU A 284 9.78 6.51 3.95
C LEU A 284 9.14 5.24 3.40
N ILE A 285 7.85 5.28 3.07
CA ILE A 285 7.16 4.12 2.48
C ILE A 285 7.78 3.75 1.11
N LEU A 286 8.19 4.74 0.31
CA LEU A 286 8.89 4.52 -0.97
C LEU A 286 10.24 3.81 -0.75
N GLN A 287 11.05 4.27 0.22
CA GLN A 287 12.32 3.65 0.59
C GLN A 287 12.11 2.22 1.09
N PHE A 288 11.08 1.95 1.91
CA PHE A 288 10.71 0.59 2.30
C PHE A 288 10.37 -0.27 1.08
N CYS A 289 9.50 0.21 0.18
CA CYS A 289 9.12 -0.56 -1.01
C CYS A 289 10.35 -0.89 -1.87
N CYS A 290 11.20 0.09 -2.16
CA CYS A 290 12.45 -0.11 -2.92
C CYS A 290 13.41 -1.08 -2.22
N TYR A 291 13.60 -0.93 -0.91
CA TYR A 291 14.47 -1.80 -0.11
C TYR A 291 14.01 -3.25 -0.17
N HIS A 292 12.70 -3.48 -0.02
CA HIS A 292 12.11 -4.81 -0.11
C HIS A 292 12.20 -5.37 -1.53
N VAL A 293 11.83 -4.61 -2.57
CA VAL A 293 12.00 -4.99 -3.98
C VAL A 293 13.44 -5.44 -4.27
N GLN A 294 14.44 -4.73 -3.75
CA GLN A 294 15.85 -5.08 -3.93
C GLN A 294 16.25 -6.39 -3.21
N LYS A 295 15.62 -6.70 -2.08
CA LYS A 295 15.94 -7.85 -1.22
C LYS A 295 15.14 -9.11 -1.54
N LEU A 296 14.01 -8.98 -2.23
CA LEU A 296 13.14 -10.11 -2.54
C LEU A 296 13.92 -11.20 -3.33
N PRO A 297 13.74 -12.48 -2.97
CA PRO A 297 14.42 -13.60 -3.62
C PRO A 297 13.72 -13.96 -4.94
N ASN A 298 13.57 -13.00 -5.86
CA ASN A 298 12.79 -13.21 -7.08
C ASN A 298 13.62 -13.93 -8.13
N ARG A 299 13.58 -15.27 -8.06
CA ARG A 299 14.26 -16.17 -9.00
C ARG A 299 13.52 -16.32 -10.32
N ASP A 300 12.24 -15.99 -10.37
CA ASP A 300 11.36 -16.26 -11.51
C ASP A 300 11.07 -15.02 -12.39
N LEU A 301 11.56 -13.84 -12.02
CA LEU A 301 11.37 -12.65 -12.85
C LEU A 301 12.28 -12.68 -14.07
N SER A 302 11.69 -12.49 -15.25
CA SER A 302 12.45 -12.37 -16.48
C SER A 302 13.24 -11.05 -16.51
N GLN A 303 14.41 -11.08 -17.14
CA GLN A 303 15.20 -9.87 -17.41
C GLN A 303 14.38 -8.82 -18.18
N ALA A 304 13.48 -9.26 -19.06
CA ALA A 304 12.58 -8.37 -19.82
C ALA A 304 11.65 -7.55 -18.90
N GLN A 305 11.06 -8.17 -17.87
CA GLN A 305 10.20 -7.46 -16.90
C GLN A 305 10.99 -6.43 -16.07
N LEU A 306 12.23 -6.75 -15.70
CA LEU A 306 13.08 -5.81 -14.97
C LEU A 306 13.49 -4.61 -15.85
N LEU A 307 13.80 -4.87 -17.12
CA LEU A 307 14.07 -3.83 -18.12
C LEU A 307 12.85 -2.95 -18.38
N GLU A 308 11.65 -3.53 -18.44
CA GLU A 308 10.40 -2.78 -18.57
C GLU A 308 10.23 -1.80 -17.41
N TRP A 309 10.38 -2.26 -16.16
CA TRP A 309 10.31 -1.39 -14.99
C TRP A 309 11.38 -0.31 -15.00
N ARG A 310 12.63 -0.67 -15.26
CA ARG A 310 13.73 0.31 -15.39
C ARG A 310 13.39 1.40 -16.41
N THR A 311 12.87 1.00 -17.57
CA THR A 311 12.50 1.91 -18.67
C THR A 311 11.36 2.85 -18.28
N LYS A 312 10.37 2.36 -17.53
CA LYS A 312 9.30 3.20 -16.98
C LYS A 312 9.83 4.33 -16.10
N PHE A 313 10.73 4.04 -15.16
CA PHE A 313 11.36 5.06 -14.29
C PHE A 313 12.21 6.06 -15.07
N GLN A 314 13.01 5.58 -16.04
CA GLN A 314 13.80 6.45 -16.93
C GLN A 314 12.89 7.40 -17.72
N ASN A 315 11.83 6.89 -18.34
CA ASN A 315 10.90 7.69 -19.13
C ASN A 315 10.17 8.74 -18.28
N GLN A 316 9.79 8.39 -17.06
CA GLN A 316 9.16 9.32 -16.12
C GLN A 316 10.11 10.45 -15.73
N LEU A 317 11.39 10.17 -15.48
CA LEU A 317 12.40 11.20 -15.22
C LEU A 317 12.63 12.11 -16.44
N LEU A 318 12.74 11.55 -17.64
CA LEU A 318 12.92 12.34 -18.87
C LEU A 318 11.70 13.22 -19.15
N SER A 319 10.49 12.70 -18.95
CA SER A 319 9.24 13.45 -19.05
C SER A 319 9.19 14.57 -18.02
N PHE A 320 9.51 14.26 -16.76
CA PHE A 320 9.56 15.21 -15.67
C PHE A 320 10.54 16.36 -15.95
N ALA A 321 11.74 16.04 -16.42
CA ALA A 321 12.77 17.01 -16.77
C ALA A 321 12.29 17.95 -17.89
N LYS A 322 11.74 17.41 -18.98
CA LYS A 322 11.20 18.21 -20.10
C LYS A 322 10.13 19.21 -19.64
N ASP A 323 9.20 18.77 -18.78
CA ASP A 323 8.09 19.58 -18.31
C ASP A 323 8.48 20.72 -17.36
N HIS A 324 9.58 20.57 -16.63
CA HIS A 324 10.02 21.54 -15.61
C HIS A 324 11.16 22.44 -16.09
N VAL A 325 12.04 21.95 -16.97
CA VAL A 325 13.08 22.76 -17.59
C VAL A 325 12.47 23.80 -18.53
N GLY A 326 11.40 23.47 -19.25
CA GLY A 326 10.65 24.43 -20.06
C GLY A 326 9.90 25.51 -19.25
N LYS A 327 9.76 25.33 -17.93
CA LYS A 327 9.03 26.24 -17.02
C LYS A 327 9.95 26.99 -16.05
N GLN A 328 11.25 27.09 -16.32
CA GLN A 328 12.21 27.82 -15.46
C GLN A 328 11.66 29.19 -15.06
N ARG A 329 11.06 29.25 -13.87
CA ARG A 329 10.77 30.48 -13.14
C ARG A 329 12.01 30.73 -12.32
N GLU A 330 12.77 31.76 -12.70
CA GLU A 330 14.07 32.15 -12.13
C GLU A 330 14.05 32.56 -10.64
N SER A 331 13.03 32.19 -9.86
CA SER A 331 12.77 32.76 -8.53
C SER A 331 12.67 31.76 -7.37
N TRP A 332 13.12 30.51 -7.52
CA TRP A 332 13.11 29.54 -6.42
C TRP A 332 14.42 29.58 -5.63
N VAL A 333 14.36 30.10 -4.40
CA VAL A 333 15.47 30.11 -3.44
C VAL A 333 15.86 28.65 -3.12
N GLY A 334 17.13 28.30 -3.33
CA GLY A 334 17.64 26.92 -3.16
C GLY A 334 17.59 26.05 -4.42
N GLY A 335 17.03 26.53 -5.53
CA GLY A 335 16.90 25.77 -6.79
C GLY A 335 15.66 24.87 -6.83
N VAL A 336 15.19 24.58 -8.04
CA VAL A 336 13.92 23.87 -8.29
C VAL A 336 13.92 22.47 -7.64
N GLY A 337 15.08 21.81 -7.56
CA GLY A 337 15.23 20.47 -6.97
C GLY A 337 14.94 20.35 -5.47
N ASN A 338 14.92 21.47 -4.74
CA ASN A 338 14.58 21.48 -3.30
C ASN A 338 13.08 21.65 -3.05
N HIS A 339 12.28 21.94 -4.09
CA HIS A 339 10.85 22.08 -3.92
C HIS A 339 10.20 20.72 -3.66
N LYS A 340 9.28 20.65 -2.71
CA LYS A 340 8.63 19.41 -2.26
C LYS A 340 7.96 18.61 -3.41
N ASP A 341 7.27 19.32 -4.31
CA ASP A 341 6.61 18.74 -5.49
C ASP A 341 7.59 18.28 -6.59
N VAL A 342 8.89 18.54 -6.41
CA VAL A 342 9.95 18.21 -7.35
C VAL A 342 10.88 17.15 -6.75
N PHE A 343 11.22 17.28 -5.46
CA PHE A 343 12.14 16.39 -4.77
C PHE A 343 11.63 14.95 -4.71
N LEU A 344 10.38 14.72 -4.25
CA LEU A 344 9.85 13.37 -4.11
C LEU A 344 9.76 12.63 -5.46
N PRO A 345 9.22 13.21 -6.55
CA PRO A 345 9.27 12.59 -7.87
C PRO A 345 10.70 12.31 -8.35
N LEU A 346 11.64 13.25 -8.21
CA LEU A 346 13.02 13.06 -8.65
C LEU A 346 13.71 11.94 -7.87
N TYR A 347 13.71 12.03 -6.54
CA TYR A 347 14.37 11.05 -5.69
C TYR A 347 13.71 9.67 -5.82
N GLY A 348 12.38 9.61 -5.82
CA GLY A 348 11.62 8.37 -5.95
C GLY A 348 11.89 7.65 -7.27
N ASN A 349 11.93 8.37 -8.39
CA ASN A 349 12.24 7.75 -9.68
C ASN A 349 13.72 7.35 -9.79
N LEU A 350 14.65 8.14 -9.25
CA LEU A 350 16.07 7.76 -9.21
C LEU A 350 16.28 6.53 -8.33
N LEU A 351 15.57 6.41 -7.21
CA LEU A 351 15.62 5.22 -6.35
C LEU A 351 15.02 4.00 -7.03
N GLY A 352 13.88 4.16 -7.72
CA GLY A 352 13.32 3.11 -8.58
C GLY A 352 14.34 2.65 -9.63
N LEU A 353 14.89 3.59 -10.40
CA LEU A 353 15.91 3.33 -11.41
C LEU A 353 17.13 2.60 -10.82
N TYR A 354 17.62 3.02 -9.66
CA TYR A 354 18.69 2.35 -8.93
C TYR A 354 18.35 0.89 -8.62
N VAL A 355 17.18 0.64 -8.03
CA VAL A 355 16.78 -0.73 -7.62
C VAL A 355 16.69 -1.65 -8.83
N PHE A 356 16.01 -1.22 -9.91
CA PHE A 356 15.86 -2.07 -11.10
C PHE A 356 17.17 -2.26 -11.85
N SER A 357 18.00 -1.22 -11.99
CA SER A 357 19.36 -1.37 -12.55
C SER A 357 20.18 -2.36 -11.74
N LYS A 358 20.19 -2.24 -10.41
CA LYS A 358 20.91 -3.17 -9.52
C LYS A 358 20.40 -4.60 -9.63
N CYS A 359 19.09 -4.80 -9.75
CA CYS A 359 18.51 -6.12 -9.99
C CYS A 359 18.93 -6.70 -11.35
N ILE A 360 18.95 -5.89 -12.41
CA ILE A 360 19.39 -6.31 -13.75
C ILE A 360 20.88 -6.70 -13.73
N PHE A 361 21.74 -5.92 -13.06
CA PHE A 361 23.18 -6.22 -12.98
C PHE A 361 23.52 -7.47 -12.16
N ARG A 362 22.57 -8.03 -11.39
CA ARG A 362 22.73 -9.38 -10.80
C ARG A 362 22.68 -10.46 -11.88
N PHE A 363 22.02 -10.22 -13.00
CA PHE A 363 22.04 -11.10 -14.16
C PHE A 363 23.30 -10.85 -14.98
N SER A 364 23.83 -11.90 -15.62
CA SER A 364 24.94 -11.77 -16.54
C SER A 364 24.50 -11.01 -17.79
N LEU A 365 24.83 -9.72 -17.87
CA LEU A 365 24.55 -8.88 -19.02
C LEU A 365 25.66 -8.94 -20.07
N ASP A 366 25.26 -8.97 -21.33
CA ASP A 366 26.16 -8.82 -22.47
C ASP A 366 26.74 -7.40 -22.56
N GLY A 367 27.90 -7.27 -23.21
CA GLY A 367 28.61 -5.99 -23.33
C GLY A 367 27.84 -4.90 -24.08
N ASN A 368 26.95 -5.27 -25.02
CA ASN A 368 26.10 -4.32 -25.73
C ASN A 368 24.96 -3.78 -24.85
N ASP A 369 24.32 -4.63 -24.06
CA ASP A 369 23.27 -4.20 -23.14
C ASP A 369 23.81 -3.22 -22.11
N LYS A 370 25.01 -3.48 -21.56
CA LYS A 370 25.68 -2.55 -20.64
C LYS A 370 25.93 -1.17 -21.26
N LYS A 371 26.33 -1.12 -22.53
CA LYS A 371 26.56 0.15 -23.25
C LYS A 371 25.27 0.92 -23.46
N THR A 372 24.19 0.26 -23.88
CA THR A 372 22.88 0.89 -24.05
C THR A 372 22.38 1.45 -22.73
N LEU A 373 22.43 0.64 -21.67
CA LEU A 373 22.03 1.04 -20.32
C LEU A 373 22.87 2.21 -19.78
N PHE A 374 24.15 2.32 -20.16
CA PHE A 374 24.99 3.47 -19.83
C PHE A 374 24.65 4.73 -20.65
N SER A 375 24.40 4.59 -21.94
CA SER A 375 23.98 5.71 -22.82
C SER A 375 22.72 6.39 -22.28
N ASP A 376 21.77 5.61 -21.76
CA ASP A 376 20.58 6.11 -21.09
C ASP A 376 20.91 7.07 -19.93
N MET A 377 21.98 6.77 -19.17
CA MET A 377 22.39 7.58 -18.01
C MET A 377 23.02 8.90 -18.43
N VAL A 378 23.72 8.93 -19.56
CA VAL A 378 24.27 10.17 -20.15
C VAL A 378 23.13 11.10 -20.56
N GLU A 379 22.13 10.60 -21.29
CA GLU A 379 20.94 11.37 -21.67
C GLU A 379 20.21 11.91 -20.43
N LEU A 380 20.01 11.04 -19.44
CA LEU A 380 19.35 11.41 -18.20
C LEU A 380 20.13 12.47 -17.41
N GLY A 381 21.46 12.37 -17.36
CA GLY A 381 22.32 13.35 -16.68
C GLY A 381 22.20 14.75 -17.28
N GLU A 382 22.20 14.86 -18.61
CA GLU A 382 21.98 16.14 -19.29
C GLU A 382 20.58 16.70 -19.03
N ALA A 383 19.55 15.86 -19.05
CA ALA A 383 18.18 16.27 -18.76
C ALA A 383 17.99 16.74 -17.30
N LEU A 384 18.67 16.07 -16.35
CA LEU A 384 18.53 16.34 -14.92
C LEU A 384 19.46 17.43 -14.39
N LYS A 385 20.42 17.92 -15.18
CA LYS A 385 21.41 18.94 -14.79
C LYS A 385 20.86 20.11 -13.96
N PRO A 386 19.68 20.68 -14.23
CA PRO A 386 19.11 21.77 -13.42
C PRO A 386 18.74 21.37 -11.98
N PHE A 387 18.50 20.08 -11.73
CA PHE A 387 18.06 19.55 -10.43
C PHE A 387 19.22 18.98 -9.59
N LEU A 388 20.36 18.65 -10.22
CA LEU A 388 21.55 18.10 -9.55
C LEU A 388 22.26 19.08 -8.60
N ARG A 389 21.70 20.28 -8.39
CA ARG A 389 22.13 21.19 -7.31
C ARG A 389 21.65 20.72 -5.93
N ASN A 390 20.59 19.90 -5.87
CA ASN A 390 20.18 19.27 -4.62
C ASN A 390 21.14 18.12 -4.30
N PRO A 391 21.78 18.10 -3.11
CA PRO A 391 22.80 17.11 -2.77
C PRO A 391 22.25 15.68 -2.66
N LEU A 392 21.02 15.48 -2.17
CA LEU A 392 20.40 14.15 -2.09
C LEU A 392 20.10 13.61 -3.48
N VAL A 393 19.55 14.44 -4.38
CA VAL A 393 19.28 14.06 -5.78
C VAL A 393 20.59 13.78 -6.52
N ALA A 394 21.61 14.62 -6.33
CA ALA A 394 22.92 14.46 -6.96
C ALA A 394 23.62 13.18 -6.51
N ASN A 395 23.67 12.90 -5.20
CA ASN A 395 24.26 11.67 -4.68
C ASN A 395 23.45 10.43 -5.11
N MET A 396 22.12 10.50 -5.13
CA MET A 396 21.29 9.40 -5.65
C MET A 396 21.57 9.11 -7.12
N PHE A 397 21.68 10.14 -7.97
CA PHE A 397 22.02 9.97 -9.39
C PHE A 397 23.45 9.42 -9.56
N ARG A 398 24.42 9.85 -8.74
CA ARG A 398 25.77 9.26 -8.73
C ARG A 398 25.74 7.77 -8.42
N VAL A 399 25.03 7.36 -7.39
CA VAL A 399 24.89 5.94 -7.03
C VAL A 399 24.27 5.12 -8.17
N VAL A 400 23.32 5.69 -8.93
CA VAL A 400 22.79 5.03 -10.13
C VAL A 400 23.88 4.87 -11.18
N VAL A 401 24.65 5.92 -11.49
CA VAL A 401 25.73 5.88 -12.50
C VAL A 401 26.84 4.90 -12.10
N GLU A 402 27.21 4.84 -10.82
CA GLU A 402 28.22 3.93 -10.28
C GLU A 402 27.87 2.45 -10.53
N LEU A 403 26.59 2.08 -10.58
CA LEU A 403 26.18 0.72 -10.92
C LEU A 403 26.65 0.26 -12.32
N HIS A 404 26.96 1.19 -13.22
CA HIS A 404 27.29 0.91 -14.63
C HIS A 404 28.79 0.78 -14.92
N GLU A 405 29.68 0.82 -13.92
CA GLU A 405 31.16 0.94 -14.02
C GLU A 405 31.80 0.68 -15.41
N LYS A 406 32.18 1.78 -16.08
CA LYS A 406 33.55 2.08 -16.58
C LYS A 406 33.69 3.49 -17.21
N SER A 407 33.05 4.54 -16.67
CA SER A 407 33.34 5.93 -17.13
C SER A 407 32.71 6.99 -16.21
N LEU A 408 33.28 7.15 -15.01
CA LEU A 408 33.10 8.39 -14.25
C LEU A 408 33.75 9.60 -14.96
N GLU A 409 34.70 9.34 -15.88
CA GLU A 409 35.36 10.39 -16.65
C GLU A 409 34.39 11.15 -17.58
N ASP A 410 33.41 10.48 -18.20
CA ASP A 410 32.46 11.09 -19.15
C ASP A 410 31.37 11.96 -18.47
N LEU A 411 30.97 11.64 -17.23
CA LEU A 411 29.96 12.40 -16.48
C LEU A 411 30.54 13.40 -15.47
N SER A 412 31.87 13.50 -15.36
CA SER A 412 32.56 14.48 -14.49
C SER A 412 32.12 15.93 -14.75
N ASN A 413 31.74 16.24 -16.01
CA ASN A 413 31.23 17.55 -16.43
C ASN A 413 29.77 17.82 -16.02
N VAL A 414 29.00 16.78 -15.70
CA VAL A 414 27.58 16.85 -15.30
C VAL A 414 27.43 16.88 -13.77
N LEU A 415 28.34 16.19 -13.07
CA LEU A 415 28.31 15.96 -11.62
C LEU A 415 29.25 16.89 -10.84
N GLY A 416 28.98 18.20 -10.83
CA GLY A 416 29.72 19.14 -9.98
C GLY A 416 29.35 19.01 -8.49
N GLY A 417 30.34 18.96 -7.59
CA GLY A 417 30.14 19.03 -6.12
C GLY A 417 30.88 17.94 -5.32
N GLU A 418 31.08 18.17 -4.02
CA GLU A 418 31.70 17.19 -3.10
C GLU A 418 30.86 15.89 -3.03
N ILE A 419 31.55 14.75 -2.91
CA ILE A 419 30.92 13.44 -2.74
C ILE A 419 30.52 13.31 -1.27
N TRP A 420 29.26 12.96 -1.00
CA TRP A 420 28.90 12.56 0.35
C TRP A 420 29.40 11.14 0.60
N GLU A 421 30.56 11.03 1.25
CA GLU A 421 31.12 9.74 1.67
C GLU A 421 30.11 9.00 2.56
N GLY A 422 29.76 7.76 2.15
CA GLY A 422 28.83 6.90 2.90
C GLY A 422 27.34 7.18 2.68
N PHE A 423 26.97 7.93 1.63
CA PHE A 423 25.57 8.13 1.26
C PHE A 423 24.79 6.81 1.16
N ASP A 424 23.62 6.75 1.80
CA ASP A 424 22.68 5.63 1.67
C ASP A 424 21.41 6.07 0.92
N PRO A 425 21.08 5.43 -0.21
CA PRO A 425 19.77 5.57 -0.87
C PRO A 425 18.55 5.37 0.05
N TYR A 426 18.72 4.65 1.17
CA TYR A 426 17.69 4.31 2.15
C TYR A 426 17.87 5.02 3.50
N PHE A 427 18.34 6.27 3.49
CA PHE A 427 18.71 7.01 4.71
C PHE A 427 17.60 7.17 5.77
N LEU A 428 16.31 7.06 5.41
CA LEU A 428 15.20 7.12 6.39
C LEU A 428 14.96 5.79 7.11
N LEU A 429 15.59 4.71 6.64
CA LEU A 429 15.49 3.38 7.26
C LEU A 429 16.57 3.13 8.32
N ARG A 430 17.42 4.13 8.63
CA ARG A 430 18.59 4.01 9.49
C ARG A 430 18.41 4.63 10.87
#